data_AF-A0A954T3L1-F1
#
_entry.id   AF-A0A954T3L1-F1
#
_cell.length_a   1.000
_cell.length_b   1.000
_cell.length_c   1.000
_cell.angle_alpha   90.00
_cell.angle_beta   90.00
_cell.angle_gamma   90.00
#
_symmetry.space_group_name_H-M   'P 1'
#
loop_
_entity.id
_entity.type
_entity.pdbx_description
1 polymer ?
#
loop_
_entity_poly.entity_id
_entity_poly.type
_entity_poly.pdbx_seq_one_letter_code
_entity_poly.pdbx_strand_id
1 'polypeptide(L)'
;MTGVLRWWCSTGVLSTKPDVSPGSTPFSRELLMPVIRTTSPRAIAVSLLNPQFGEIPPRTASPRRVILLLAVLCCVLLGPGGEQQARAWQRQSSANSRNLSRRSGGQVQTRDLQRLARVREQHAALREKFSADLNELASWCDEHRFPEAAARIRRLARPVDPQMLLGSPLPAEVQPDLSPSLPAEERHWQAQLRFLQREFAADLYLLSRRVLNDGSPSYAYDLVREVARHDPDHRTARRLLGYVRLGEEWVTPYAARMQRSRNVWHERFGWLPKTHVERYEAGERFFRGRWMSARQEEEIRRDFSQAWEVHTEHFLVKTNHSLERGVEVATALEDFYGFFFQTFAAFFTDSEQMKKLFSGGSRSTTVPHPHEVHYYRTRDEYNAKLVSKIPQIAITNGLYYTNDRTSYFFHDPEQENDATLFHEATHQMLYESSSRDRAIAQNAHFWIIEGIACYMESFHREKETVSLGDPRYTRFVAARYRYMVDSYYVPLAEFDAMSMLEFQTSRDIARNYSQASGLSHFFMHYDGGRYRDALIEHLAQHYQVQPGGLRRIQSLDELTGVSMAELDRQYGEYTREVQAAIRAELEDQAREGAAPVQP
;
A
#
# COMPACT_ATOMS: atom_id res chain seq x y z
N MET A 1 -29.30 -0.01 -9.24
CA MET A 1 -28.01 -0.30 -9.90
C MET A 1 -26.97 -0.48 -8.81
N THR A 2 -26.92 -1.67 -8.23
CA THR A 2 -26.08 -2.02 -7.08
C THR A 2 -25.19 -3.16 -7.55
N GLY A 3 -23.92 -2.85 -7.84
CA GLY A 3 -22.92 -3.86 -8.20
C GLY A 3 -22.56 -4.66 -6.96
N VAL A 4 -22.90 -5.95 -6.95
CA VAL A 4 -22.57 -6.88 -5.87
C VAL A 4 -21.10 -7.26 -5.99
N LEU A 5 -20.28 -6.75 -5.08
CA LEU A 5 -18.86 -7.10 -4.92
C LEU A 5 -18.75 -8.49 -4.30
N ARG A 6 -17.96 -9.37 -4.93
CA ARG A 6 -17.53 -10.66 -4.32
C ARG A 6 -16.07 -10.51 -3.90
N TRP A 7 -15.85 -10.43 -2.59
CA TRP A 7 -14.52 -10.46 -2.00
C TRP A 7 -14.16 -11.91 -1.69
N TRP A 8 -13.07 -12.41 -2.29
CA TRP A 8 -12.50 -13.73 -2.04
C TRP A 8 -11.06 -13.49 -1.60
N CYS A 9 -10.84 -13.31 -0.29
CA CYS A 9 -9.48 -13.24 0.24
C CYS A 9 -9.40 -14.02 1.55
N SER A 10 -8.83 -15.23 1.43
CA SER A 10 -8.26 -16.13 2.44
C SER A 10 -8.78 -17.55 2.28
N THR A 11 -8.10 -18.33 1.44
CA THR A 11 -8.03 -19.79 1.63
C THR A 11 -6.57 -20.20 1.59
N GLY A 12 -6.08 -20.65 2.75
CA GLY A 12 -4.90 -21.50 2.86
C GLY A 12 -5.13 -22.83 2.15
N VAL A 13 -4.02 -23.48 1.84
CA VAL A 13 -3.86 -24.55 0.86
C VAL A 13 -4.53 -25.89 1.25
N LEU A 14 -5.15 -26.51 0.24
CA LEU A 14 -5.47 -27.92 -0.06
C LEU A 14 -5.74 -28.96 1.06
N SER A 15 -6.93 -29.56 0.87
CA SER A 15 -7.58 -30.71 1.52
C SER A 15 -6.92 -32.07 1.26
N THR A 16 -7.01 -32.97 2.26
CA THR A 16 -7.19 -34.41 2.07
C THR A 16 -8.65 -34.80 2.33
N LYS A 17 -9.28 -35.48 1.38
CA LYS A 17 -10.69 -35.95 1.40
C LYS A 17 -10.97 -37.04 2.44
N PRO A 18 -12.25 -37.26 2.77
CA PRO A 18 -12.78 -38.61 2.54
C PRO A 18 -14.13 -38.65 1.78
N ASP A 19 -14.35 -39.81 1.15
CA ASP A 19 -15.51 -40.24 0.36
C ASP A 19 -16.85 -40.22 1.12
N VAL A 20 -17.93 -39.78 0.46
CA VAL A 20 -19.31 -40.30 0.64
C VAL A 20 -20.11 -40.21 -0.67
N SER A 21 -20.77 -41.31 -1.03
CA SER A 21 -21.62 -41.57 -2.20
C SER A 21 -22.97 -40.82 -2.22
N PRO A 22 -23.66 -40.71 -3.40
CA PRO A 22 -24.82 -39.84 -3.58
C PRO A 22 -26.17 -40.54 -3.35
N GLY A 23 -27.11 -39.83 -2.72
CA GLY A 23 -28.52 -40.20 -2.55
C GLY A 23 -29.47 -39.20 -3.22
N SER A 24 -30.31 -39.75 -4.10
CA SER A 24 -31.42 -39.20 -4.89
C SER A 24 -32.42 -38.25 -4.20
N THR A 25 -32.92 -37.23 -4.92
CA THR A 25 -34.29 -37.18 -5.54
C THR A 25 -34.60 -35.80 -6.20
N PRO A 26 -35.55 -35.74 -7.17
CA PRO A 26 -35.75 -34.58 -8.06
C PRO A 26 -37.01 -33.75 -7.72
N PHE A 27 -37.05 -32.46 -8.09
CA PHE A 27 -38.31 -31.73 -8.20
C PHE A 27 -38.29 -30.66 -9.30
N SER A 28 -39.48 -30.43 -9.85
CA SER A 28 -39.79 -29.99 -11.21
C SER A 28 -39.88 -28.48 -11.43
N ARG A 29 -39.83 -28.10 -12.71
CA ARG A 29 -40.17 -26.80 -13.30
C ARG A 29 -41.67 -26.47 -13.14
N GLU A 30 -41.97 -25.19 -12.93
CA GLU A 30 -43.16 -24.45 -13.41
C GLU A 30 -42.86 -22.94 -13.30
N LEU A 31 -42.67 -22.20 -14.41
CA LEU A 31 -43.67 -21.46 -15.20
C LEU A 31 -44.52 -20.47 -14.39
N LEU A 32 -44.21 -19.16 -14.52
CA LEU A 32 -45.18 -18.07 -14.35
C LEU A 32 -44.75 -16.86 -15.20
N MET A 33 -45.53 -16.59 -16.24
CA MET A 33 -45.65 -15.28 -16.90
C MET A 33 -46.65 -14.42 -16.13
N PRO A 34 -46.58 -13.09 -16.26
CA PRO A 34 -47.82 -12.36 -16.47
C PRO A 34 -47.79 -11.34 -17.61
N VAL A 35 -49.02 -11.04 -18.01
CA VAL A 35 -49.52 -10.30 -19.16
C VAL A 35 -49.35 -8.78 -19.03
N ILE A 36 -49.23 -8.17 -20.21
CA ILE A 36 -49.06 -6.77 -20.61
C ILE A 36 -50.15 -5.82 -20.06
N ARG A 37 -49.79 -4.57 -19.74
CA ARG A 37 -50.58 -3.38 -20.12
C ARG A 37 -49.73 -2.09 -20.20
N THR A 38 -50.05 -1.36 -21.26
CA THR A 38 -49.44 -0.18 -21.88
C THR A 38 -49.68 1.15 -21.17
N THR A 39 -48.74 2.09 -21.28
CA THR A 39 -49.01 3.51 -21.63
C THR A 39 -47.81 4.15 -22.36
N SER A 40 -48.12 4.73 -23.53
CA SER A 40 -47.30 5.48 -24.51
C SER A 40 -47.24 7.00 -24.11
N PRO A 41 -46.60 7.98 -24.81
CA PRO A 41 -46.01 7.95 -26.16
C PRO A 41 -44.73 8.79 -26.44
N ARG A 42 -43.87 8.27 -27.33
CA ARG A 42 -43.36 8.97 -28.55
C ARG A 42 -42.36 8.08 -29.31
N ALA A 43 -42.91 7.26 -30.19
CA ALA A 43 -42.20 6.61 -31.29
C ALA A 43 -43.12 6.64 -32.54
N ILE A 44 -42.73 7.41 -33.55
CA ILE A 44 -43.07 7.31 -35.00
C ILE A 44 -41.84 7.95 -35.66
N ALA A 45 -41.04 7.33 -36.53
CA ALA A 45 -41.32 6.62 -37.80
C ALA A 45 -40.08 5.73 -38.12
N VAL A 46 -40.05 4.68 -38.95
CA VAL A 46 -40.85 4.21 -40.09
C VAL A 46 -40.69 2.68 -40.13
N SER A 47 -41.77 1.96 -40.39
CA SER A 47 -41.76 0.59 -40.92
C SER A 47 -42.35 0.65 -42.33
N LEU A 48 -41.72 -0.04 -43.28
CA LEU A 48 -42.30 -0.74 -44.43
C LEU A 48 -41.23 -0.91 -45.52
N LEU A 49 -40.55 -2.06 -45.52
CA LEU A 49 -40.21 -2.87 -46.69
C LEU A 49 -39.77 -4.24 -46.16
N ASN A 50 -40.58 -5.26 -46.45
CA ASN A 50 -40.37 -6.68 -46.13
C ASN A 50 -39.99 -7.41 -47.45
N PRO A 51 -39.72 -8.72 -47.47
CA PRO A 51 -38.50 -9.41 -47.05
C PRO A 51 -37.85 -10.19 -48.21
N GLN A 52 -36.52 -10.18 -48.32
CA GLN A 52 -35.76 -11.32 -48.86
C GLN A 52 -34.38 -11.35 -48.20
N PHE A 53 -33.88 -12.57 -47.96
CA PHE A 53 -32.68 -12.96 -47.21
C PHE A 53 -32.90 -13.27 -45.74
N GLY A 54 -32.74 -14.56 -45.47
CA GLY A 54 -33.04 -15.23 -44.22
C GLY A 54 -31.98 -15.08 -43.14
N GLU A 55 -32.29 -15.80 -42.07
CA GLU A 55 -31.61 -15.89 -40.78
C GLU A 55 -30.09 -16.12 -40.89
N ILE A 56 -29.30 -15.33 -40.14
CA ILE A 56 -27.92 -15.66 -39.75
C ILE A 56 -27.80 -15.44 -38.23
N PRO A 57 -27.31 -16.41 -37.43
CA PRO A 57 -27.22 -16.29 -35.97
C PRO A 57 -26.02 -15.44 -35.52
N PRO A 58 -26.01 -14.91 -34.27
CA PRO A 58 -25.01 -13.94 -33.84
C PRO A 58 -23.76 -14.62 -33.28
N ARG A 59 -22.63 -14.57 -33.99
CA ARG A 59 -21.28 -14.67 -33.41
C ARG A 59 -20.26 -13.82 -34.19
N THR A 60 -19.49 -13.03 -33.42
CA THR A 60 -18.21 -12.39 -33.76
C THR A 60 -18.19 -11.36 -34.91
N ALA A 61 -18.21 -10.06 -34.56
CA ALA A 61 -17.75 -8.99 -35.45
C ALA A 61 -16.44 -8.41 -34.88
N SER A 62 -15.35 -8.51 -35.63
CA SER A 62 -14.07 -7.91 -35.26
C SER A 62 -14.10 -6.38 -35.42
N PRO A 63 -13.21 -5.61 -34.74
CA PRO A 63 -13.13 -4.15 -34.87
C PRO A 63 -13.00 -3.67 -36.32
N ARG A 64 -12.40 -4.50 -37.19
CA ARG A 64 -12.31 -4.24 -38.64
C ARG A 64 -13.66 -4.21 -39.34
N ARG A 65 -14.67 -4.97 -38.88
CA ARG A 65 -16.03 -4.97 -39.45
C ARG A 65 -16.85 -3.76 -39.02
N VAL A 66 -16.66 -3.27 -37.80
CA VAL A 66 -17.30 -2.03 -37.31
C VAL A 66 -16.73 -0.80 -38.02
N ILE A 67 -15.41 -0.78 -38.24
CA ILE A 67 -14.73 0.26 -39.03
C ILE A 67 -15.14 0.20 -40.51
N LEU A 68 -15.35 -1.00 -41.07
CA LEU A 68 -15.89 -1.14 -42.43
C LEU A 68 -17.33 -0.63 -42.53
N LEU A 69 -18.18 -0.91 -41.53
CA LEU A 69 -19.57 -0.42 -41.50
C LEU A 69 -19.65 1.11 -41.40
N LEU A 70 -18.79 1.73 -40.59
CA LEU A 70 -18.70 3.20 -40.47
C LEU A 70 -18.13 3.86 -41.73
N ALA A 71 -17.17 3.22 -42.40
CA ALA A 71 -16.62 3.69 -43.67
C ALA A 71 -17.65 3.60 -44.82
N VAL A 72 -18.48 2.54 -44.83
CA VAL A 72 -19.58 2.38 -45.80
C VAL A 72 -20.68 3.42 -45.53
N LEU A 73 -21.00 3.72 -44.27
CA LEU A 73 -21.94 4.80 -43.92
C LEU A 73 -21.44 6.19 -44.38
N CYS A 74 -20.14 6.46 -44.26
CA CYS A 74 -19.53 7.71 -44.76
C CYS A 74 -19.54 7.79 -46.30
N CYS A 75 -19.41 6.68 -47.01
CA CYS A 75 -19.44 6.67 -48.48
C CYS A 75 -20.86 6.91 -49.05
N VAL A 76 -21.90 6.48 -48.34
CA VAL A 76 -23.30 6.66 -48.77
C VAL A 76 -23.81 8.09 -48.51
N LEU A 77 -23.30 8.79 -47.49
CA LEU A 77 -23.78 10.11 -47.10
C LEU A 77 -23.06 11.30 -47.77
N LEU A 78 -21.87 11.11 -48.33
CA LEU A 78 -21.00 12.23 -48.76
C LEU A 78 -20.72 12.33 -50.27
N GLY A 79 -21.31 11.46 -51.09
CA GLY A 79 -21.15 11.51 -52.55
C GLY A 79 -19.72 11.19 -53.05
N PRO A 80 -19.48 11.28 -54.38
CA PRO A 80 -18.26 10.83 -55.03
C PRO A 80 -17.10 11.79 -54.74
N GLY A 81 -16.47 11.60 -53.58
CA GLY A 81 -15.34 12.37 -53.06
C GLY A 81 -14.92 11.90 -51.66
N GLY A 82 -15.81 11.20 -50.94
CA GLY A 82 -15.57 10.69 -49.59
C GLY A 82 -14.46 9.64 -49.47
N GLU A 83 -14.17 8.86 -50.53
CA GLU A 83 -13.14 7.82 -50.48
C GLU A 83 -11.70 8.39 -50.38
N GLN A 84 -11.42 9.53 -50.99
CA GLN A 84 -10.12 10.18 -50.88
C GLN A 84 -9.95 10.89 -49.52
N GLN A 85 -11.02 11.50 -49.00
CA GLN A 85 -10.99 12.12 -47.67
C GLN A 85 -10.91 11.09 -46.54
N ALA A 86 -11.59 9.95 -46.63
CA ALA A 86 -11.50 8.87 -45.65
C ALA A 86 -10.09 8.25 -45.61
N ARG A 87 -9.46 8.03 -46.79
CA ARG A 87 -8.08 7.52 -46.88
C ARG A 87 -7.05 8.54 -46.43
N ALA A 88 -7.27 9.84 -46.64
CA ALA A 88 -6.42 10.91 -46.11
C ALA A 88 -6.54 11.00 -44.59
N TRP A 89 -7.75 10.96 -44.04
CA TRP A 89 -8.01 11.01 -42.61
C TRP A 89 -7.42 9.80 -41.89
N GLN A 90 -7.53 8.59 -42.44
CA GLN A 90 -6.99 7.35 -41.86
C GLN A 90 -5.45 7.29 -41.89
N ARG A 91 -4.80 7.87 -42.92
CA ARG A 91 -3.33 8.01 -42.98
C ARG A 91 -2.82 9.09 -42.01
N GLN A 92 -3.54 10.20 -41.88
CA GLN A 92 -3.16 11.31 -41.02
C GLN A 92 -3.39 11.00 -39.53
N SER A 93 -4.46 10.27 -39.19
CA SER A 93 -4.72 9.78 -37.82
C SER A 93 -3.80 8.63 -37.40
N SER A 94 -3.45 7.71 -38.31
CA SER A 94 -2.45 6.65 -38.03
C SER A 94 -1.02 7.19 -37.92
N ALA A 95 -0.67 8.24 -38.69
CA ALA A 95 0.63 8.90 -38.61
C ALA A 95 0.74 9.84 -37.39
N ASN A 96 -0.34 10.55 -37.02
CA ASN A 96 -0.35 11.40 -35.82
C ASN A 96 -0.39 10.57 -34.53
N SER A 97 -1.15 9.47 -34.47
CA SER A 97 -1.17 8.55 -33.31
C SER A 97 0.20 7.89 -33.08
N ARG A 98 0.90 7.48 -34.15
CA ARG A 98 2.25 6.89 -34.05
C ARG A 98 3.35 7.91 -33.77
N ASN A 99 3.21 9.18 -34.18
CA ASN A 99 4.24 10.21 -33.96
C ASN A 99 4.08 10.98 -32.63
N LEU A 100 2.86 11.13 -32.11
CA LEU A 100 2.62 11.80 -30.81
C LEU A 100 2.94 10.91 -29.61
N SER A 101 2.85 9.59 -29.73
CA SER A 101 3.22 8.64 -28.67
C SER A 101 4.73 8.32 -28.62
N ARG A 102 5.44 8.36 -29.77
CA ARG A 102 6.85 7.91 -29.85
C ARG A 102 7.93 8.96 -29.60
N ARG A 103 7.63 10.27 -29.68
CA ARG A 103 8.70 11.30 -29.72
C ARG A 103 8.87 12.17 -28.47
N SER A 104 7.95 12.14 -27.51
CA SER A 104 8.05 12.97 -26.30
C SER A 104 8.01 12.19 -24.99
N GLY A 105 7.24 11.11 -24.87
CA GLY A 105 7.13 10.32 -23.63
C GLY A 105 8.38 9.51 -23.29
N GLY A 106 8.86 8.67 -24.22
CA GLY A 106 10.00 7.80 -23.97
C GLY A 106 11.34 8.51 -23.72
N GLN A 107 11.54 9.72 -24.27
CA GLN A 107 12.76 10.51 -24.03
C GLN A 107 12.78 11.17 -22.64
N VAL A 108 11.63 11.58 -22.11
CA VAL A 108 11.53 12.16 -20.76
C VAL A 108 11.75 11.06 -19.71
N GLN A 109 11.16 9.89 -19.90
CA GLN A 109 11.25 8.78 -18.93
C GLN A 109 12.63 8.11 -18.90
N THR A 110 13.31 7.97 -20.05
CA THR A 110 14.72 7.52 -20.08
C THR A 110 15.62 8.49 -19.32
N ARG A 111 15.32 9.81 -19.37
CA ARG A 111 16.06 10.82 -18.61
C ARG A 111 15.77 10.71 -17.11
N ASP A 112 14.54 10.40 -16.71
CA ASP A 112 14.19 10.24 -15.29
C ASP A 112 14.89 9.03 -14.66
N LEU A 113 14.94 7.90 -15.38
CA LEU A 113 15.74 6.73 -14.96
C LEU A 113 17.24 7.06 -14.85
N GLN A 114 17.79 7.81 -15.80
CA GLN A 114 19.20 8.24 -15.76
C GLN A 114 19.46 9.23 -14.61
N ARG A 115 18.51 10.11 -14.28
CA ARG A 115 18.60 11.02 -13.13
C ARG A 115 18.62 10.25 -11.82
N LEU A 116 17.71 9.28 -11.64
CA LEU A 116 17.67 8.46 -10.43
C LEU A 116 18.99 7.68 -10.24
N ALA A 117 19.54 7.09 -11.31
CA ALA A 117 20.83 6.41 -11.25
C ALA A 117 21.97 7.35 -10.80
N ARG A 118 22.03 8.56 -11.36
CA ARG A 118 23.03 9.58 -10.98
C ARG A 118 22.91 9.99 -9.52
N VAL A 119 21.69 10.17 -9.02
CA VAL A 119 21.48 10.52 -7.62
C VAL A 119 21.93 9.36 -6.72
N ARG A 120 21.62 8.11 -7.07
CA ARG A 120 22.07 6.94 -6.31
C ARG A 120 23.60 6.86 -6.22
N GLU A 121 24.29 7.18 -7.30
CA GLU A 121 25.75 7.29 -7.33
C GLU A 121 26.25 8.41 -6.39
N GLN A 122 25.61 9.58 -6.40
CA GLN A 122 25.93 10.66 -5.45
C GLN A 122 25.69 10.24 -4.00
N HIS A 123 24.59 9.54 -3.72
CA HIS A 123 24.31 9.02 -2.39
C HIS A 123 25.39 8.01 -1.96
N ALA A 124 25.76 7.07 -2.84
CA ALA A 124 26.82 6.10 -2.59
C ALA A 124 28.16 6.78 -2.29
N ALA A 125 28.52 7.83 -3.03
CA ALA A 125 29.73 8.60 -2.79
C ALA A 125 29.73 9.33 -1.43
N LEU A 126 28.60 9.93 -1.04
CA LEU A 126 28.45 10.52 0.30
C LEU A 126 28.62 9.46 1.40
N ARG A 127 28.03 8.27 1.19
CA ARG A 127 28.11 7.15 2.13
C ARG A 127 29.53 6.60 2.25
N GLU A 128 30.24 6.49 1.14
CA GLU A 128 31.63 6.03 1.11
C GLU A 128 32.55 6.98 1.88
N LYS A 129 32.43 8.29 1.63
CA LYS A 129 33.15 9.32 2.41
C LYS A 129 32.85 9.19 3.90
N PHE A 130 31.56 9.15 4.27
CA PHE A 130 31.15 9.04 5.67
C PHE A 130 31.67 7.75 6.33
N SER A 131 31.65 6.63 5.61
CA SER A 131 32.20 5.35 6.09
C SER A 131 33.71 5.45 6.34
N ALA A 132 34.45 6.10 5.45
CA ALA A 132 35.88 6.36 5.63
C ALA A 132 36.15 7.22 6.88
N ASP A 133 35.43 8.34 7.02
CA ASP A 133 35.55 9.25 8.18
C ASP A 133 35.24 8.52 9.50
N LEU A 134 34.22 7.65 9.53
CA LEU A 134 33.90 6.83 10.70
C LEU A 134 34.97 5.76 11.00
N ASN A 135 35.56 5.15 9.97
CA ASN A 135 36.61 4.14 10.17
C ASN A 135 37.91 4.76 10.70
N GLU A 136 38.21 6.01 10.33
CA GLU A 136 39.30 6.78 10.92
C GLU A 136 39.03 7.04 12.41
N LEU A 137 37.83 7.53 12.76
CA LEU A 137 37.45 7.73 14.16
C LEU A 137 37.44 6.43 14.98
N ALA A 138 37.00 5.32 14.39
CA ALA A 138 37.05 4.01 15.05
C ALA A 138 38.49 3.55 15.34
N SER A 139 39.41 3.79 14.40
CA SER A 139 40.84 3.49 14.59
C SER A 139 41.42 4.35 15.71
N TRP A 140 41.09 5.65 15.75
CA TRP A 140 41.45 6.53 16.86
C TRP A 140 40.93 6.02 18.21
N CYS A 141 39.69 5.54 18.27
CA CYS A 141 39.12 4.95 19.49
C CYS A 141 39.88 3.70 19.95
N ASP A 142 40.32 2.83 19.03
CA ASP A 142 41.14 1.66 19.38
C ASP A 142 42.49 2.06 19.98
N GLU A 143 43.17 3.05 19.38
CA GLU A 143 44.44 3.58 19.87
C GLU A 143 44.33 4.17 21.28
N HIS A 144 43.19 4.79 21.60
CA HIS A 144 42.90 5.42 22.89
C HIS A 144 42.13 4.49 23.86
N ARG A 145 42.13 3.17 23.59
CA ARG A 145 41.56 2.13 24.47
C ARG A 145 40.04 2.22 24.69
N PHE A 146 39.29 2.59 23.65
CA PHE A 146 37.82 2.54 23.60
C PHE A 146 37.29 1.51 22.58
N PRO A 147 37.56 0.20 22.77
CA PRO A 147 37.22 -0.83 21.78
C PRO A 147 35.71 -1.00 21.54
N GLU A 148 34.88 -0.80 22.58
CA GLU A 148 33.41 -0.85 22.43
C GLU A 148 32.88 0.32 21.60
N ALA A 149 33.45 1.51 21.77
CA ALA A 149 33.10 2.68 20.96
C ALA A 149 33.53 2.46 19.50
N ALA A 150 34.75 1.97 19.26
CA ALA A 150 35.24 1.62 17.93
C ALA A 150 34.33 0.58 17.25
N ALA A 151 33.93 -0.48 17.96
CA ALA A 151 33.00 -1.48 17.44
C ALA A 151 31.62 -0.89 17.09
N ARG A 152 31.08 0.02 17.92
CA ARG A 152 29.83 0.73 17.62
C ARG A 152 29.96 1.62 16.40
N ILE A 153 31.05 2.38 16.29
CA ILE A 153 31.30 3.27 15.15
C ILE A 153 31.45 2.47 13.85
N ARG A 154 32.17 1.34 13.86
CA ARG A 154 32.27 0.44 12.71
C ARG A 154 30.92 -0.15 12.29
N ARG A 155 30.02 -0.44 13.23
CA ARG A 155 28.64 -0.85 12.89
C ARG A 155 27.88 0.27 12.17
N LEU A 156 28.07 1.53 12.58
CA LEU A 156 27.47 2.69 11.90
C LEU A 156 28.05 2.92 10.50
N ALA A 157 29.32 2.56 10.27
CA ALA A 157 30.00 2.70 8.99
C ALA A 157 29.54 1.69 7.92
N ARG A 158 28.86 0.61 8.31
CA ARG A 158 28.31 -0.38 7.37
C ARG A 158 27.21 0.25 6.50
N PRO A 159 27.06 -0.17 5.23
CA PRO A 159 25.90 0.21 4.42
C PRO A 159 24.60 -0.14 5.15
N VAL A 160 23.60 0.74 5.07
CA VAL A 160 22.27 0.44 5.61
C VAL A 160 21.40 -0.08 4.48
N ASP A 161 20.72 -1.19 4.73
CA ASP A 161 19.66 -1.66 3.85
C ASP A 161 18.50 -0.64 3.87
N PRO A 162 18.07 -0.10 2.71
CA PRO A 162 16.90 0.77 2.62
C PRO A 162 15.63 0.22 3.28
N GLN A 163 15.42 -1.09 3.26
CA GLN A 163 14.27 -1.69 3.94
C GLN A 163 14.39 -1.61 5.47
N MET A 164 15.61 -1.79 6.01
CA MET A 164 15.87 -1.60 7.44
C MET A 164 15.72 -0.14 7.89
N LEU A 165 15.98 0.83 7.01
CA LEU A 165 15.80 2.26 7.32
C LEU A 165 14.33 2.61 7.60
N LEU A 166 13.42 2.09 6.77
CA LEU A 166 11.99 2.23 6.98
C LEU A 166 11.52 1.47 8.23
N GLY A 167 12.20 0.36 8.53
CA GLY A 167 11.88 -0.56 9.61
C GLY A 167 12.25 -0.15 11.04
N SER A 168 13.26 0.71 11.19
CA SER A 168 13.84 1.04 12.51
C SER A 168 13.12 2.22 13.15
N PRO A 169 12.55 2.13 14.37
CA PRO A 169 11.94 3.28 15.04
C PRO A 169 12.96 4.38 15.31
N LEU A 170 12.50 5.64 15.26
CA LEU A 170 13.33 6.78 15.65
C LEU A 170 13.25 6.98 17.17
N PRO A 171 14.33 7.40 17.84
CA PRO A 171 14.30 7.70 19.27
C PRO A 171 13.19 8.69 19.61
N ALA A 172 12.41 8.42 20.65
CA ALA A 172 11.39 9.37 21.12
C ALA A 172 12.06 10.55 21.84
N GLU A 173 13.06 10.28 22.68
CA GLU A 173 13.77 11.30 23.44
C GLU A 173 14.74 12.09 22.55
N VAL A 174 14.84 13.39 22.84
CA VAL A 174 15.84 14.29 22.26
C VAL A 174 17.21 13.89 22.78
N GLN A 175 18.20 13.82 21.90
CA GLN A 175 19.56 13.46 22.27
C GLN A 175 20.08 14.46 23.32
N PRO A 176 20.49 13.99 24.52
CA PRO A 176 21.00 14.89 25.55
C PRO A 176 22.34 15.48 25.13
N ASP A 177 22.66 16.68 25.63
CA ASP A 177 23.98 17.28 25.45
C ASP A 177 25.08 16.41 26.07
N LEU A 178 26.30 16.52 25.53
CA LEU A 178 27.44 15.81 26.07
C LEU A 178 27.73 16.33 27.48
N SER A 179 27.84 15.42 28.46
CA SER A 179 28.08 15.83 29.83
C SER A 179 29.44 16.54 29.96
N PRO A 180 29.48 17.71 30.63
CA PRO A 180 30.73 18.42 30.91
C PRO A 180 31.61 17.72 31.95
N SER A 181 31.15 16.62 32.55
CA SER A 181 31.94 15.77 33.44
C SER A 181 32.68 14.62 32.74
N LEU A 182 32.42 14.39 31.44
CA LEU A 182 33.09 13.31 30.69
C LEU A 182 34.61 13.54 30.60
N PRO A 183 35.44 12.47 30.65
CA PRO A 183 36.86 12.57 30.33
C PRO A 183 37.11 13.25 28.97
N ALA A 184 38.22 13.98 28.84
CA ALA A 184 38.50 14.79 27.64
C ALA A 184 38.51 13.96 26.35
N GLU A 185 39.17 12.80 26.37
CA GLU A 185 39.24 11.87 25.24
C GLU A 185 37.87 11.26 24.90
N GLU A 186 37.09 10.92 25.92
CA GLU A 186 35.74 10.38 25.73
C GLU A 186 34.79 11.42 25.13
N ARG A 187 34.87 12.66 25.62
CA ARG A 187 34.14 13.79 25.06
C ARG A 187 34.58 14.09 23.62
N HIS A 188 35.87 13.95 23.32
CA HIS A 188 36.41 14.19 21.99
C HIS A 188 35.80 13.26 20.95
N TRP A 189 35.87 11.93 21.12
CA TRP A 189 35.31 11.03 20.12
C TRP A 189 33.78 11.12 20.05
N GLN A 190 33.09 11.36 21.17
CA GLN A 190 31.63 11.57 21.16
C GLN A 190 31.24 12.83 20.38
N ALA A 191 31.96 13.93 20.59
CA ALA A 191 31.75 15.17 19.85
C ALA A 191 32.06 14.99 18.36
N GLN A 192 33.15 14.31 18.03
CA GLN A 192 33.54 14.03 16.65
C GLN A 192 32.52 13.13 15.94
N LEU A 193 32.03 12.07 16.61
CA LEU A 193 30.99 11.21 16.06
C LEU A 193 29.70 12.00 15.78
N ARG A 194 29.25 12.84 16.74
CA ARG A 194 28.07 13.70 16.56
C ARG A 194 28.27 14.70 15.42
N PHE A 195 29.48 15.26 15.27
CA PHE A 195 29.82 16.16 14.17
C PHE A 195 29.70 15.46 12.82
N LEU A 196 30.37 14.31 12.65
CA LEU A 196 30.34 13.54 11.40
C LEU A 196 28.92 13.11 11.02
N GLN A 197 28.14 12.63 12.00
CA GLN A 197 26.74 12.25 11.77
C GLN A 197 25.88 13.44 11.32
N ARG A 198 26.06 14.61 11.93
CA ARG A 198 25.31 15.83 11.56
C ARG A 198 25.72 16.38 10.20
N GLU A 199 27.02 16.35 9.87
CA GLU A 199 27.52 16.75 8.55
C GLU A 199 26.93 15.86 7.46
N PHE A 200 27.02 14.53 7.62
CA PHE A 200 26.44 13.57 6.69
C PHE A 200 24.92 13.73 6.56
N ALA A 201 24.20 13.91 7.69
CA ALA A 201 22.77 14.16 7.68
C ALA A 201 22.40 15.48 6.94
N ALA A 202 23.21 16.53 7.08
CA ALA A 202 22.99 17.77 6.34
C ALA A 202 23.17 17.58 4.83
N ASP A 203 24.20 16.85 4.39
CA ASP A 203 24.44 16.55 2.98
C ASP A 203 23.33 15.67 2.38
N LEU A 204 22.87 14.65 3.12
CA LEU A 204 21.72 13.83 2.72
C LEU A 204 20.44 14.66 2.60
N TYR A 205 20.22 15.62 3.50
CA TYR A 205 19.07 16.51 3.43
C TYR A 205 19.13 17.44 2.19
N LEU A 206 20.31 17.91 1.82
CA LEU A 206 20.48 18.67 0.58
C LEU A 206 20.28 17.81 -0.67
N LEU A 207 20.73 16.55 -0.62
CA LEU A 207 20.48 15.58 -1.68
C LEU A 207 18.97 15.33 -1.82
N SER A 208 18.25 15.03 -0.73
CA SER A 208 16.81 14.73 -0.77
C SER A 208 15.99 15.86 -1.40
N ARG A 209 16.36 17.12 -1.16
CA ARG A 209 15.74 18.27 -1.82
C ARG A 209 15.96 18.29 -3.33
N ARG A 210 17.15 17.93 -3.80
CA ARG A 210 17.45 17.81 -5.24
C ARG A 210 16.66 16.68 -5.87
N VAL A 211 16.65 15.51 -5.23
CA VAL A 211 15.90 14.32 -5.66
C VAL A 211 14.41 14.61 -5.81
N LEU A 212 13.85 15.33 -4.84
CA LEU A 212 12.45 15.73 -4.91
C LEU A 212 12.18 16.63 -6.14
N ASN A 213 13.07 17.58 -6.42
CA ASN A 213 12.95 18.45 -7.59
C ASN A 213 13.15 17.69 -8.91
N ASP A 214 13.94 16.62 -8.90
CA ASP A 214 14.22 15.77 -10.07
C ASP A 214 13.10 14.76 -10.36
N GLY A 215 12.07 14.66 -9.51
CA GLY A 215 10.87 13.85 -9.74
C GLY A 215 10.89 12.45 -9.14
N SER A 216 11.76 12.18 -8.16
CA SER A 216 11.82 10.88 -7.45
C SER A 216 11.44 11.00 -5.96
N PRO A 217 10.18 11.37 -5.65
CA PRO A 217 9.74 11.66 -4.28
C PRO A 217 9.92 10.51 -3.30
N SER A 218 9.75 9.25 -3.70
CA SER A 218 9.94 8.11 -2.80
C SER A 218 11.39 8.02 -2.32
N TYR A 219 12.34 8.17 -3.25
CA TYR A 219 13.76 8.17 -2.89
C TYR A 219 14.16 9.38 -2.05
N ALA A 220 13.51 10.53 -2.24
CA ALA A 220 13.72 11.70 -1.38
C ALA A 220 13.29 11.41 0.07
N TYR A 221 12.20 10.65 0.29
CA TYR A 221 11.78 10.23 1.63
C TYR A 221 12.72 9.21 2.26
N ASP A 222 13.24 8.25 1.49
CA ASP A 222 14.26 7.32 1.95
C ASP A 222 15.46 8.08 2.51
N LEU A 223 15.92 9.12 1.80
CA LEU A 223 16.99 10.00 2.26
C LEU A 223 16.60 10.78 3.52
N VAL A 224 15.38 11.33 3.62
CA VAL A 224 14.91 12.02 4.85
C VAL A 224 14.87 11.07 6.06
N ARG A 225 14.54 9.80 5.85
CA ARG A 225 14.58 8.79 6.91
C ARG A 225 16.01 8.53 7.36
N GLU A 226 16.95 8.43 6.41
CA GLU A 226 18.37 8.28 6.73
C GLU A 226 18.93 9.50 7.46
N VAL A 227 18.53 10.72 7.06
CA VAL A 227 18.84 11.96 7.80
C VAL A 227 18.45 11.82 9.27
N ALA A 228 17.21 11.39 9.55
CA ALA A 228 16.73 11.23 10.93
C ALA A 228 17.39 10.06 11.69
N ARG A 229 17.93 9.06 10.99
CA ARG A 229 18.73 8.01 11.63
C ARG A 229 20.07 8.54 12.12
N HIS A 230 20.74 9.37 11.33
CA HIS A 230 22.06 9.90 11.66
C HIS A 230 22.00 11.13 12.56
N ASP A 231 21.03 12.02 12.35
CA ASP A 231 20.71 13.14 13.23
C ASP A 231 19.25 13.00 13.73
N PRO A 232 19.02 12.25 14.83
CA PRO A 232 17.69 12.05 15.41
C PRO A 232 16.97 13.33 15.80
N ASP A 233 17.67 14.44 15.99
CA ASP A 233 17.08 15.72 16.36
C ASP A 233 16.99 16.71 15.20
N HIS A 234 17.25 16.26 13.97
CA HIS A 234 17.13 17.07 12.78
C HIS A 234 15.69 17.56 12.61
N ARG A 235 15.43 18.80 13.04
CA ARG A 235 14.07 19.34 13.18
C ARG A 235 13.23 19.24 11.91
N THR A 236 13.84 19.51 10.76
CA THR A 236 13.12 19.47 9.48
C THR A 236 12.77 18.05 9.05
N ALA A 237 13.71 17.09 9.17
CA ALA A 237 13.45 15.68 8.91
C ALA A 237 12.35 15.14 9.84
N ARG A 238 12.42 15.43 11.14
CA ARG A 238 11.36 15.07 12.11
C ARG A 238 9.99 15.62 11.70
N ARG A 239 9.92 16.90 11.29
CA ARG A 239 8.68 17.51 10.81
C ARG A 239 8.16 16.85 9.53
N LEU A 240 9.04 16.55 8.57
CA LEU A 240 8.68 15.86 7.32
C LEU A 240 8.14 14.45 7.57
N LEU A 241 8.65 13.78 8.61
CA LEU A 241 8.20 12.48 9.10
C LEU A 241 6.99 12.56 10.05
N GLY A 242 6.40 13.75 10.26
CA GLY A 242 5.16 13.92 11.03
C GLY A 242 5.34 14.14 12.53
N TYR A 243 6.56 14.36 13.02
CA TYR A 243 6.83 14.61 14.44
C TYR A 243 6.89 16.10 14.80
N VAL A 244 6.52 16.39 16.04
CA VAL A 244 6.70 17.68 16.70
C VAL A 244 7.46 17.49 18.01
N ARG A 245 8.26 18.49 18.39
CA ARG A 245 8.97 18.48 19.67
C ARG A 245 8.08 19.01 20.79
N LEU A 246 7.96 18.26 21.87
CA LEU A 246 7.28 18.66 23.11
C LEU A 246 8.25 18.42 24.28
N GLY A 247 8.88 19.49 24.75
CA GLY A 247 9.93 19.40 25.78
C GLY A 247 11.16 18.65 25.26
N GLU A 248 11.46 17.52 25.90
CA GLU A 248 12.58 16.62 25.59
C GLU A 248 12.14 15.40 24.76
N GLU A 249 10.91 15.39 24.25
CA GLU A 249 10.39 14.30 23.42
C GLU A 249 9.99 14.77 22.01
N TRP A 250 10.12 13.85 21.05
CA TRP A 250 9.52 13.89 19.73
C TRP A 250 8.26 13.03 19.74
N VAL A 251 7.12 13.68 19.52
CA VAL A 251 5.80 13.06 19.56
C VAL A 251 5.00 13.41 18.31
N THR A 252 3.92 12.69 18.05
CA THR A 252 2.98 13.08 17.00
C THR A 252 2.13 14.28 17.44
N PRO A 253 1.50 15.03 16.52
CA PRO A 253 0.64 16.16 16.86
C PRO A 253 -0.53 15.81 17.81
N TYR A 254 -1.18 14.67 17.60
CA TYR A 254 -2.22 14.12 18.48
C TYR A 254 -1.66 13.79 19.86
N ALA A 255 -0.53 13.09 19.93
CA ALA A 255 0.11 12.76 21.20
C ALA A 255 0.48 14.03 21.98
N ALA A 256 1.03 15.05 21.31
CA ALA A 256 1.31 16.35 21.92
C ALA A 256 0.03 17.01 22.49
N ARG A 257 -1.10 16.91 21.77
CA ARG A 257 -2.40 17.41 22.26
C ARG A 257 -2.88 16.64 23.47
N MET A 258 -2.75 15.31 23.46
CA MET A 258 -3.17 14.45 24.59
C MET A 258 -2.34 14.71 25.85
N GLN A 259 -1.03 14.78 25.72
CA GLN A 259 -0.12 15.09 26.83
C GLN A 259 -0.40 16.48 27.42
N ARG A 260 -0.66 17.50 26.60
CA ARG A 260 -1.06 18.84 27.07
C ARG A 260 -2.36 18.83 27.87
N SER A 261 -3.29 17.94 27.51
CA SER A 261 -4.53 17.68 28.25
C SER A 261 -4.34 16.77 29.46
N ARG A 262 -3.09 16.51 29.90
CA ARG A 262 -2.72 15.64 31.03
C ARG A 262 -3.15 14.18 30.87
N ASN A 263 -3.30 13.73 29.63
CA ASN A 263 -3.46 12.32 29.31
C ASN A 263 -2.10 11.66 29.07
N VAL A 264 -2.01 10.38 29.36
CA VAL A 264 -0.85 9.52 29.09
C VAL A 264 -1.30 8.32 28.27
N TRP A 265 -0.45 7.85 27.38
CA TRP A 265 -0.69 6.61 26.67
C TRP A 265 -0.36 5.43 27.58
N HIS A 266 -1.27 4.49 27.68
CA HIS A 266 -1.09 3.24 28.42
C HIS A 266 -1.20 2.07 27.44
N GLU A 267 -0.21 1.17 27.45
CA GLU A 267 -0.09 0.07 26.46
C GLU A 267 -1.32 -0.84 26.37
N ARG A 268 -2.08 -0.96 27.47
CA ARG A 268 -3.31 -1.76 27.54
C ARG A 268 -4.62 -0.98 27.41
N PHE A 269 -4.60 0.33 27.65
CA PHE A 269 -5.83 1.11 27.84
C PHE A 269 -5.92 2.34 26.94
N GLY A 270 -4.89 2.58 26.14
CA GLY A 270 -4.80 3.74 25.25
C GLY A 270 -4.61 5.03 26.04
N TRP A 271 -5.13 6.13 25.51
CA TRP A 271 -5.04 7.43 26.18
C TRP A 271 -5.98 7.54 27.38
N LEU A 272 -5.41 7.80 28.55
CA LEU A 272 -6.15 8.00 29.81
C LEU A 272 -5.67 9.26 30.54
N PRO A 273 -6.52 9.92 31.34
CA PRO A 273 -6.05 10.91 32.30
C PRO A 273 -4.99 10.30 33.21
N LYS A 274 -3.88 11.01 33.45
CA LYS A 274 -2.77 10.49 34.27
C LYS A 274 -3.22 10.00 35.65
N THR A 275 -4.24 10.65 36.22
CA THR A 275 -4.83 10.30 37.53
C THR A 275 -5.68 9.02 37.52
N HIS A 276 -5.98 8.45 36.35
CA HIS A 276 -6.82 7.25 36.22
C HIS A 276 -5.99 5.96 36.10
N VAL A 277 -4.70 6.05 35.80
CA VAL A 277 -3.85 4.90 35.46
C VAL A 277 -3.85 3.83 36.57
N GLU A 278 -3.49 4.20 37.79
CA GLU A 278 -3.40 3.26 38.93
C GLU A 278 -4.72 2.50 39.16
N ARG A 279 -5.87 3.17 38.97
CA ARG A 279 -7.18 2.55 39.14
C ARG A 279 -7.52 1.60 37.99
N TYR A 280 -7.12 1.94 36.77
CA TYR A 280 -7.27 1.05 35.63
C TYR A 280 -6.41 -0.22 35.78
N GLU A 281 -5.19 -0.08 36.27
CA GLU A 281 -4.31 -1.20 36.63
C GLU A 281 -4.88 -2.05 37.76
N ALA A 282 -5.55 -1.43 38.73
CA ALA A 282 -6.27 -2.11 39.81
C ALA A 282 -7.59 -2.78 39.38
N GLY A 283 -7.96 -2.73 38.09
CA GLY A 283 -9.16 -3.40 37.56
C GLY A 283 -10.45 -2.59 37.67
N GLU A 284 -10.35 -1.29 37.97
CA GLU A 284 -11.49 -0.36 37.89
C GLU A 284 -11.56 0.30 36.50
N ARG A 285 -12.75 0.75 36.11
CA ARG A 285 -13.00 1.41 34.84
C ARG A 285 -13.88 2.64 35.05
N PHE A 286 -13.61 3.69 34.29
CA PHE A 286 -14.38 4.92 34.36
C PHE A 286 -15.33 4.99 33.17
N PHE A 287 -16.63 4.85 33.44
CA PHE A 287 -17.68 4.86 32.41
C PHE A 287 -18.82 5.80 32.82
N ARG A 288 -19.16 6.74 31.93
CA ARG A 288 -20.24 7.74 32.10
C ARG A 288 -20.22 8.45 33.47
N GLY A 289 -19.04 8.88 33.91
CA GLY A 289 -18.88 9.65 35.15
C GLY A 289 -18.80 8.80 36.42
N ARG A 290 -18.77 7.46 36.33
CA ARG A 290 -18.75 6.55 37.47
C ARG A 290 -17.62 5.54 37.34
N TRP A 291 -17.08 5.15 38.49
CA TRP A 291 -16.13 4.05 38.60
C TRP A 291 -16.87 2.74 38.82
N MET A 292 -16.43 1.69 38.13
CA MET A 292 -16.98 0.34 38.22
C MET A 292 -15.88 -0.69 38.01
N SER A 293 -16.17 -1.97 38.28
CA SER A 293 -15.21 -3.04 37.97
C SER A 293 -15.08 -3.25 36.45
N ALA A 294 -13.92 -3.73 36.00
CA ALA A 294 -13.68 -4.07 34.59
C ALA A 294 -14.72 -5.06 34.05
N ARG A 295 -15.14 -6.05 34.85
CA ARG A 295 -16.18 -7.01 34.49
C ARG A 295 -17.55 -6.36 34.26
N GLN A 296 -17.91 -5.37 35.07
CA GLN A 296 -19.18 -4.64 34.89
C GLN A 296 -19.16 -3.79 33.62
N GLU A 297 -18.04 -3.11 33.36
CA GLU A 297 -17.87 -2.38 32.10
C GLU A 297 -17.96 -3.34 30.90
N GLU A 298 -17.27 -4.47 30.95
CA GLU A 298 -17.28 -5.47 29.88
C GLU A 298 -18.70 -5.96 29.55
N GLU A 299 -19.54 -6.21 30.56
CA GLU A 299 -20.92 -6.64 30.35
C GLU A 299 -21.76 -5.56 29.64
N ILE A 300 -21.60 -4.29 30.04
CA ILE A 300 -22.27 -3.15 29.39
C ILE A 300 -21.84 -3.05 27.92
N ARG A 301 -20.54 -3.25 27.67
CA ARG A 301 -19.94 -3.05 26.35
C ARG A 301 -20.04 -4.25 25.43
N ARG A 302 -20.69 -5.34 25.86
CA ARG A 302 -21.14 -6.41 24.95
C ARG A 302 -22.02 -5.85 23.83
N ASP A 303 -22.87 -4.89 24.17
CA ASP A 303 -23.60 -4.10 23.18
C ASP A 303 -22.63 -3.19 22.44
N PHE A 304 -22.48 -3.42 21.13
CA PHE A 304 -21.61 -2.62 20.26
C PHE A 304 -22.03 -1.15 20.20
N SER A 305 -23.28 -0.79 20.53
CA SER A 305 -23.69 0.62 20.69
C SER A 305 -22.94 1.33 21.82
N GLN A 306 -22.37 0.56 22.76
CA GLN A 306 -21.56 1.00 23.89
C GLN A 306 -20.09 0.58 23.75
N ALA A 307 -19.64 0.21 22.54
CA ALA A 307 -18.28 -0.28 22.28
C ALA A 307 -17.19 0.60 22.92
N TRP A 308 -16.07 -0.02 23.30
CA TRP A 308 -14.86 0.74 23.59
C TRP A 308 -14.44 1.51 22.33
N GLU A 309 -14.02 2.77 22.53
CA GLU A 309 -13.51 3.64 21.48
C GLU A 309 -12.05 3.97 21.81
N VAL A 310 -11.14 3.50 20.97
CA VAL A 310 -9.71 3.77 21.09
C VAL A 310 -9.32 4.75 19.99
N HIS A 311 -8.97 5.97 20.39
CA HIS A 311 -8.53 7.03 19.48
C HIS A 311 -7.01 7.14 19.45
N THR A 312 -6.44 7.17 18.25
CA THR A 312 -5.03 7.45 17.99
C THR A 312 -4.89 8.66 17.05
N GLU A 313 -3.70 8.88 16.46
CA GLU A 313 -3.49 10.00 15.53
C GLU A 313 -4.36 9.85 14.27
N HIS A 314 -4.39 8.65 13.71
CA HIS A 314 -5.01 8.38 12.42
C HIS A 314 -6.23 7.46 12.49
N PHE A 315 -6.46 6.74 13.59
CA PHE A 315 -7.52 5.74 13.69
C PHE A 315 -8.49 5.97 14.86
N LEU A 316 -9.71 5.48 14.65
CA LEU A 316 -10.71 5.23 15.67
C LEU A 316 -11.09 3.75 15.60
N VAL A 317 -10.61 2.98 16.59
CA VAL A 317 -10.98 1.56 16.72
C VAL A 317 -12.15 1.43 17.68
N LYS A 318 -13.25 0.88 17.18
CA LYS A 318 -14.44 0.51 17.93
C LYS A 318 -14.49 -0.98 18.14
N THR A 319 -14.64 -1.42 19.38
CA THR A 319 -14.68 -2.85 19.70
C THR A 319 -15.61 -3.17 20.85
N ASN A 320 -16.30 -4.30 20.77
CA ASN A 320 -16.99 -4.93 21.90
C ASN A 320 -16.26 -6.19 22.38
N HIS A 321 -15.04 -6.44 21.90
CA HIS A 321 -14.21 -7.55 22.38
C HIS A 321 -13.59 -7.23 23.75
N SER A 322 -12.64 -6.29 23.79
CA SER A 322 -12.02 -5.76 25.00
C SER A 322 -11.32 -4.44 24.70
N LEU A 323 -11.11 -3.61 25.73
CA LEU A 323 -10.32 -2.38 25.59
C LEU A 323 -8.88 -2.69 25.14
N GLU A 324 -8.27 -3.68 25.78
CA GLU A 324 -6.92 -4.15 25.50
C GLU A 324 -6.75 -4.53 24.02
N ARG A 325 -7.67 -5.33 23.48
CA ARG A 325 -7.60 -5.72 22.06
C ARG A 325 -7.80 -4.51 21.13
N GLY A 326 -8.65 -3.56 21.52
CA GLY A 326 -8.81 -2.31 20.77
C GLY A 326 -7.50 -1.51 20.70
N VAL A 327 -6.72 -1.48 21.79
CA VAL A 327 -5.42 -0.79 21.86
C VAL A 327 -4.36 -1.53 21.05
N GLU A 328 -4.32 -2.86 21.11
CA GLU A 328 -3.44 -3.68 20.27
C GLU A 328 -3.68 -3.41 18.78
N VAL A 329 -4.93 -3.48 18.32
CA VAL A 329 -5.31 -3.23 16.93
C VAL A 329 -4.97 -1.78 16.53
N ALA A 330 -5.28 -0.80 17.38
CA ALA A 330 -4.98 0.59 17.09
C ALA A 330 -3.46 0.84 16.99
N THR A 331 -2.66 0.20 17.84
CA THR A 331 -1.19 0.30 17.80
C THR A 331 -0.64 -0.33 16.52
N ALA A 332 -1.11 -1.53 16.17
CA ALA A 332 -0.71 -2.20 14.93
C ALA A 332 -1.03 -1.36 13.68
N LEU A 333 -2.19 -0.70 13.67
CA LEU A 333 -2.60 0.20 12.59
C LEU A 333 -1.75 1.48 12.52
N GLU A 334 -1.34 2.06 13.65
CA GLU A 334 -0.46 3.22 13.67
C GLU A 334 0.96 2.88 13.19
N ASP A 335 1.51 1.73 13.60
CA ASP A 335 2.79 1.25 13.09
C ASP A 335 2.74 1.03 11.57
N PHE A 336 1.66 0.38 11.12
CA PHE A 336 1.39 0.16 9.71
C PHE A 336 1.23 1.47 8.94
N TYR A 337 0.47 2.43 9.47
CA TYR A 337 0.30 3.76 8.85
C TYR A 337 1.63 4.49 8.73
N GLY A 338 2.45 4.48 9.79
CA GLY A 338 3.77 5.11 9.79
C GLY A 338 4.65 4.56 8.67
N PHE A 339 4.64 3.24 8.48
CA PHE A 339 5.36 2.57 7.41
C PHE A 339 4.75 2.85 6.02
N PHE A 340 3.43 2.71 5.89
CA PHE A 340 2.67 2.91 4.65
C PHE A 340 2.87 4.32 4.11
N PHE A 341 2.70 5.33 4.96
CA PHE A 341 2.84 6.72 4.57
C PHE A 341 4.25 7.03 4.03
N GLN A 342 5.29 6.46 4.65
CA GLN A 342 6.66 6.64 4.19
C GLN A 342 6.89 5.96 2.83
N THR A 343 6.43 4.72 2.69
CA THR A 343 6.58 3.93 1.45
C THR A 343 5.83 4.56 0.27
N PHE A 344 4.65 5.13 0.53
CA PHE A 344 3.77 5.72 -0.47
C PHE A 344 3.70 7.26 -0.35
N ALA A 345 4.77 7.92 0.14
CA ALA A 345 4.73 9.36 0.41
C ALA A 345 4.33 10.20 -0.82
N ALA A 346 4.76 9.76 -2.00
CA ALA A 346 4.42 10.37 -3.30
C ALA A 346 2.93 10.26 -3.67
N PHE A 347 2.22 9.25 -3.14
CA PHE A 347 0.79 9.10 -3.30
C PHE A 347 0.01 10.14 -2.50
N PHE A 348 0.45 10.46 -1.29
CA PHE A 348 -0.33 11.31 -0.38
C PHE A 348 -0.04 12.79 -0.49
N THR A 349 1.07 13.15 -1.13
CA THR A 349 1.50 14.53 -1.20
C THR A 349 1.83 14.86 -2.65
N ASP A 350 1.04 15.73 -3.27
CA ASP A 350 1.35 16.22 -4.61
C ASP A 350 2.72 16.95 -4.61
N SER A 351 3.38 17.00 -5.76
CA SER A 351 4.73 17.56 -5.86
C SER A 351 4.87 19.01 -5.35
N GLU A 352 3.81 19.81 -5.41
CA GLU A 352 3.80 21.21 -4.95
C GLU A 352 3.61 21.31 -3.43
N GLN A 353 2.71 20.51 -2.86
CA GLN A 353 2.61 20.32 -1.42
C GLN A 353 3.92 19.78 -0.85
N MET A 354 4.57 18.87 -1.58
CA MET A 354 5.83 18.29 -1.17
C MET A 354 6.95 19.33 -1.13
N LYS A 355 7.09 20.13 -2.20
CA LYS A 355 8.03 21.26 -2.21
C LYS A 355 7.75 22.24 -1.07
N LYS A 356 6.47 22.52 -0.79
CA LYS A 356 6.04 23.40 0.30
C LYS A 356 6.44 22.86 1.68
N LEU A 357 6.32 21.55 1.90
CA LEU A 357 6.78 20.90 3.14
C LEU A 357 8.29 21.00 3.30
N PHE A 358 9.05 20.71 2.24
CA PHE A 358 10.52 20.80 2.23
C PHE A 358 11.03 22.24 2.33
N SER A 359 10.22 23.25 1.96
CA SER A 359 10.52 24.67 2.18
C SER A 359 10.07 25.20 3.54
N GLY A 360 9.70 24.32 4.48
CA GLY A 360 9.35 24.67 5.86
C GLY A 360 7.87 25.04 6.08
N GLY A 361 7.02 24.88 5.06
CA GLY A 361 5.58 25.02 5.20
C GLY A 361 5.00 23.97 6.15
N SER A 362 3.94 24.34 6.87
CA SER A 362 3.19 23.36 7.66
C SER A 362 2.39 22.47 6.73
N ARG A 363 2.38 21.17 7.05
CA ARG A 363 1.38 20.26 6.52
C ARG A 363 0.01 20.75 7.00
N SER A 364 -1.00 20.70 6.12
CA SER A 364 -2.38 20.91 6.57
C SER A 364 -2.70 19.77 7.54
N THR A 365 -2.81 20.08 8.83
CA THR A 365 -3.10 19.11 9.91
C THR A 365 -4.56 18.68 9.95
N THR A 366 -5.33 18.99 8.92
CA THR A 366 -6.69 18.51 8.76
C THR A 366 -6.61 17.05 8.31
N VAL A 367 -6.38 16.13 9.24
CA VAL A 367 -6.84 14.75 9.03
C VAL A 367 -8.36 14.84 9.02
N PRO A 368 -9.04 14.64 7.88
CA PRO A 368 -10.48 14.72 7.81
C PRO A 368 -11.04 13.44 8.44
N HIS A 369 -11.24 13.48 9.76
CA HIS A 369 -11.73 12.37 10.59
C HIS A 369 -10.76 11.16 10.65
N PRO A 370 -10.60 10.52 11.81
CA PRO A 370 -9.79 9.30 11.89
C PRO A 370 -10.41 8.19 11.04
N HIS A 371 -9.58 7.33 10.47
CA HIS A 371 -10.01 6.09 9.81
C HIS A 371 -10.78 5.21 10.81
N GLU A 372 -12.05 4.93 10.51
CA GLU A 372 -12.92 4.17 11.40
C GLU A 372 -12.73 2.67 11.18
N VAL A 373 -12.55 1.94 12.28
CA VAL A 373 -12.33 0.49 12.30
C VAL A 373 -13.28 -0.14 13.31
N HIS A 374 -14.09 -1.11 12.88
CA HIS A 374 -14.99 -1.87 13.74
C HIS A 374 -14.45 -3.28 13.91
N TYR A 375 -14.17 -3.66 15.16
CA TYR A 375 -13.67 -4.98 15.51
C TYR A 375 -14.69 -5.69 16.39
N TYR A 376 -15.38 -6.69 15.84
CA TYR A 376 -16.42 -7.43 16.56
C TYR A 376 -15.84 -8.56 17.40
N ARG A 377 -16.53 -8.86 18.50
CA ARG A 377 -16.20 -9.98 19.37
C ARG A 377 -16.30 -11.33 18.66
N THR A 378 -17.24 -11.47 17.74
CA THR A 378 -17.52 -12.74 17.07
C THR A 378 -17.75 -12.57 15.58
N ARG A 379 -17.49 -13.65 14.83
CA ARG A 379 -17.80 -13.74 13.39
C ARG A 379 -19.28 -13.60 13.09
N ASP A 380 -20.15 -14.09 13.98
CA ASP A 380 -21.61 -14.00 13.80
C ASP A 380 -22.12 -12.57 13.90
N GLU A 381 -21.57 -11.76 14.80
CA GLU A 381 -21.89 -10.34 14.89
C GLU A 381 -21.44 -9.58 13.64
N TYR A 382 -20.22 -9.85 13.16
CA TYR A 382 -19.71 -9.30 11.89
C TYR A 382 -20.65 -9.64 10.72
N ASN A 383 -21.03 -10.92 10.59
CA ASN A 383 -21.95 -11.37 9.54
C ASN A 383 -23.32 -10.70 9.66
N ALA A 384 -23.90 -10.68 10.86
CA ALA A 384 -25.22 -10.09 11.11
C ALA A 384 -25.24 -8.59 10.79
N LYS A 385 -24.15 -7.87 11.10
CA LYS A 385 -24.04 -6.44 10.83
C LYS A 385 -23.94 -6.12 9.34
N LEU A 386 -23.27 -6.98 8.57
CA LEU A 386 -22.87 -6.66 7.19
C LEU A 386 -23.66 -7.40 6.12
N VAL A 387 -24.40 -8.46 6.43
CA VAL A 387 -25.15 -9.25 5.43
C VAL A 387 -26.15 -8.40 4.62
N SER A 388 -26.73 -7.38 5.24
CA SER A 388 -27.64 -6.43 4.57
C SER A 388 -26.94 -5.52 3.57
N LYS A 389 -25.63 -5.29 3.76
CA LYS A 389 -24.76 -4.50 2.87
C LYS A 389 -24.13 -5.39 1.79
N ILE A 390 -23.67 -6.57 2.18
CA ILE A 390 -22.96 -7.54 1.34
C ILE A 390 -23.51 -8.94 1.63
N PRO A 391 -24.40 -9.47 0.75
CA PRO A 391 -25.05 -10.76 0.99
C PRO A 391 -24.11 -11.97 1.17
N GLN A 392 -22.88 -11.88 0.64
CA GLN A 392 -21.88 -12.95 0.73
C GLN A 392 -20.79 -12.69 1.78
N ILE A 393 -21.02 -11.82 2.77
CA ILE A 393 -20.00 -11.44 3.77
C ILE A 393 -19.43 -12.63 4.56
N ALA A 394 -20.18 -13.73 4.68
CA ALA A 394 -19.74 -14.92 5.40
C ALA A 394 -18.51 -15.65 4.80
N ILE A 395 -18.01 -15.21 3.63
CA ILE A 395 -16.78 -15.77 3.02
C ILE A 395 -15.54 -14.90 3.26
N THR A 396 -15.70 -13.71 3.86
CA THR A 396 -14.62 -12.76 4.08
C THR A 396 -14.06 -12.88 5.50
N ASN A 397 -12.77 -12.59 5.65
CA ASN A 397 -12.09 -12.50 6.95
C ASN A 397 -11.96 -11.05 7.44
N GLY A 398 -12.21 -10.09 6.56
CA GLY A 398 -12.21 -8.66 6.81
C GLY A 398 -12.89 -7.96 5.64
N LEU A 399 -13.21 -6.68 5.82
CA LEU A 399 -13.78 -5.87 4.74
C LEU A 399 -13.54 -4.39 5.00
N TYR A 400 -12.92 -3.69 4.05
CA TYR A 400 -13.11 -2.26 3.90
C TYR A 400 -14.32 -1.94 3.04
N TYR A 401 -15.28 -1.18 3.59
CA TYR A 401 -16.49 -0.78 2.86
C TYR A 401 -16.47 0.71 2.52
N THR A 402 -16.24 1.02 1.24
CA THR A 402 -16.08 2.39 0.73
C THR A 402 -17.28 3.30 0.99
N ASN A 403 -18.50 2.76 1.06
CA ASN A 403 -19.73 3.55 1.17
C ASN A 403 -19.90 4.20 2.54
N ASP A 404 -19.37 3.59 3.61
CA ASP A 404 -19.36 4.18 4.95
C ASP A 404 -17.95 4.35 5.52
N ARG A 405 -16.91 4.10 4.71
CA ARG A 405 -15.51 4.39 5.04
C ARG A 405 -15.06 3.73 6.33
N THR A 406 -15.51 2.50 6.53
CA THR A 406 -15.22 1.71 7.72
C THR A 406 -14.59 0.38 7.32
N SER A 407 -13.52 0.02 8.02
CA SER A 407 -12.95 -1.34 7.97
C SER A 407 -13.57 -2.20 9.07
N TYR A 408 -14.02 -3.40 8.71
CA TYR A 408 -14.72 -4.32 9.59
C TYR A 408 -13.94 -5.61 9.76
N PHE A 409 -13.78 -6.02 11.01
CA PHE A 409 -13.06 -7.22 11.42
C PHE A 409 -13.80 -7.94 12.54
N PHE A 410 -13.36 -9.14 12.87
CA PHE A 410 -13.83 -9.89 14.03
C PHE A 410 -12.67 -10.64 14.68
N HIS A 411 -12.85 -10.99 15.95
CA HIS A 411 -11.92 -11.89 16.62
C HIS A 411 -12.09 -13.33 16.12
N ASP A 412 -10.99 -13.90 15.64
CA ASP A 412 -10.87 -15.31 15.30
C ASP A 412 -9.69 -15.92 16.08
N PRO A 413 -9.94 -16.79 17.07
CA PRO A 413 -8.87 -17.41 17.85
C PRO A 413 -8.07 -18.44 17.05
N GLU A 414 -8.57 -18.89 15.89
CA GLU A 414 -7.87 -19.83 15.01
C GLU A 414 -6.96 -19.13 14.00
N GLN A 415 -7.14 -17.82 13.81
CA GLN A 415 -6.43 -16.99 12.84
C GLN A 415 -5.89 -15.72 13.51
N GLU A 416 -4.80 -15.85 14.28
CA GLU A 416 -4.05 -14.70 14.81
C GLU A 416 -3.03 -14.18 13.77
N ASN A 417 -3.51 -13.63 12.65
CA ASN A 417 -2.64 -12.93 11.71
C ASN A 417 -3.22 -11.57 11.30
N ASP A 418 -2.43 -10.51 11.53
CA ASP A 418 -2.74 -9.14 11.16
C ASP A 418 -2.71 -8.90 9.63
N ALA A 419 -2.35 -9.88 8.81
CA ALA A 419 -2.35 -9.78 7.35
C ALA A 419 -3.68 -9.24 6.80
N THR A 420 -4.82 -9.76 7.27
CA THR A 420 -6.14 -9.27 6.84
C THR A 420 -6.37 -7.82 7.29
N LEU A 421 -5.91 -7.45 8.49
CA LEU A 421 -5.99 -6.08 9.01
C LEU A 421 -5.25 -5.12 8.09
N PHE A 422 -4.02 -5.45 7.70
CA PHE A 422 -3.19 -4.61 6.82
C PHE A 422 -3.69 -4.58 5.37
N HIS A 423 -4.27 -5.68 4.87
CA HIS A 423 -4.93 -5.72 3.57
C HIS A 423 -6.05 -4.67 3.49
N GLU A 424 -7.00 -4.72 4.42
CA GLU A 424 -8.15 -3.81 4.39
C GLU A 424 -7.76 -2.38 4.76
N ALA A 425 -6.83 -2.19 5.70
CA ALA A 425 -6.29 -0.87 6.02
C ALA A 425 -5.61 -0.21 4.81
N THR A 426 -4.98 -0.99 3.92
CA THR A 426 -4.41 -0.48 2.66
C THR A 426 -5.50 0.13 1.77
N HIS A 427 -6.59 -0.60 1.55
CA HIS A 427 -7.73 -0.08 0.78
C HIS A 427 -8.31 1.18 1.44
N GLN A 428 -8.45 1.18 2.76
CA GLN A 428 -8.96 2.30 3.53
C GLN A 428 -8.12 3.56 3.36
N MET A 429 -6.82 3.48 3.64
CA MET A 429 -5.92 4.63 3.57
C MET A 429 -5.81 5.20 2.16
N LEU A 430 -5.77 4.35 1.13
CA LEU A 430 -5.73 4.78 -0.27
C LEU A 430 -7.05 5.46 -0.67
N TYR A 431 -8.20 4.89 -0.31
CA TYR A 431 -9.51 5.45 -0.66
C TYR A 431 -9.80 6.76 0.09
N GLU A 432 -9.45 6.85 1.36
CA GLU A 432 -9.75 8.01 2.20
C GLU A 432 -8.75 9.15 2.08
N SER A 433 -7.68 8.97 1.30
CA SER A 433 -6.80 10.07 0.84
C SER A 433 -7.57 11.19 0.12
N SER A 434 -8.78 10.91 -0.37
CA SER A 434 -9.71 11.91 -0.88
C SER A 434 -11.06 11.84 -0.15
N SER A 435 -11.63 13.01 0.13
CA SER A 435 -12.98 13.12 0.68
C SER A 435 -14.08 12.81 -0.34
N ARG A 436 -13.75 12.66 -1.64
CA ARG A 436 -14.73 12.44 -2.70
C ARG A 436 -14.99 10.97 -2.97
N ASP A 437 -16.26 10.61 -3.08
CA ASP A 437 -16.67 9.27 -3.49
C ASP A 437 -16.38 9.03 -4.97
N ARG A 438 -15.94 7.82 -5.29
CA ARG A 438 -15.51 7.45 -6.64
C ARG A 438 -15.46 5.94 -6.85
N ALA A 439 -15.63 5.54 -8.10
CA ALA A 439 -15.34 4.19 -8.54
C ALA A 439 -13.83 3.99 -8.68
N ILE A 440 -13.32 2.86 -8.20
CA ILE A 440 -11.91 2.47 -8.32
C ILE A 440 -11.80 1.28 -9.26
N ALA A 441 -10.95 1.40 -10.29
CA ALA A 441 -10.53 0.32 -11.20
C ALA A 441 -11.65 -0.62 -11.71
N GLN A 442 -12.85 -0.09 -11.97
CA GLN A 442 -14.00 -0.93 -12.36
C GLN A 442 -13.83 -1.60 -13.73
N ASN A 443 -13.20 -0.90 -14.68
CA ASN A 443 -13.19 -1.30 -16.09
C ASN A 443 -11.85 -1.90 -16.57
N ALA A 444 -10.76 -1.67 -15.84
CA ALA A 444 -9.41 -2.13 -16.15
C ALA A 444 -8.50 -1.91 -14.92
N HIS A 445 -7.31 -2.48 -14.94
CA HIS A 445 -6.24 -2.33 -13.95
C HIS A 445 -6.61 -2.83 -12.54
N PHE A 446 -7.69 -3.60 -12.39
CA PHE A 446 -8.18 -3.99 -11.06
C PHE A 446 -7.15 -4.77 -10.24
N TRP A 447 -6.28 -5.53 -10.92
CA TRP A 447 -5.24 -6.31 -10.26
C TRP A 447 -4.33 -5.48 -9.36
N ILE A 448 -4.05 -4.21 -9.68
CA ILE A 448 -3.10 -3.40 -8.90
C ILE A 448 -3.67 -3.05 -7.52
N ILE A 449 -5.00 -2.92 -7.42
CA ILE A 449 -5.73 -2.58 -6.20
C ILE A 449 -5.60 -3.74 -5.20
N GLU A 450 -5.88 -4.95 -5.65
CA GLU A 450 -5.72 -6.16 -4.83
C GLU A 450 -4.25 -6.53 -4.63
N GLY A 451 -3.41 -6.32 -5.66
CA GLY A 451 -1.99 -6.65 -5.64
C GLY A 451 -1.24 -5.87 -4.58
N ILE A 452 -1.48 -4.56 -4.48
CA ILE A 452 -0.82 -3.73 -3.46
C ILE A 452 -1.29 -4.09 -2.05
N ALA A 453 -2.59 -4.37 -1.85
CA ALA A 453 -3.11 -4.82 -0.57
C ALA A 453 -2.49 -6.18 -0.17
N CYS A 454 -2.40 -7.14 -1.09
CA CYS A 454 -1.71 -8.41 -0.87
C CYS A 454 -0.20 -8.27 -0.65
N TYR A 455 0.44 -7.25 -1.23
CA TYR A 455 1.83 -6.93 -0.93
C TYR A 455 1.97 -6.42 0.51
N MET A 456 1.06 -5.56 0.96
CA MET A 456 1.04 -5.03 2.34
C MET A 456 0.73 -6.08 3.40
N GLU A 457 0.10 -7.21 3.05
CA GLU A 457 -0.06 -8.36 3.96
C GLU A 457 1.29 -8.91 4.47
N SER A 458 2.40 -8.63 3.76
CA SER A 458 3.76 -9.00 4.19
C SER A 458 4.38 -8.05 5.20
N PHE A 459 3.63 -7.05 5.69
CA PHE A 459 4.08 -6.18 6.76
C PHE A 459 4.20 -6.99 8.05
N HIS A 460 5.41 -7.02 8.59
CA HIS A 460 5.70 -7.72 9.84
C HIS A 460 6.16 -6.72 10.88
N ARG A 461 5.70 -6.89 12.12
CA ARG A 461 6.10 -6.10 13.27
C ARG A 461 6.60 -7.01 14.39
N GLU A 462 7.82 -6.78 14.82
CA GLU A 462 8.44 -7.45 15.96
C GLU A 462 9.12 -6.41 16.84
N LYS A 463 8.55 -6.11 18.03
CA LYS A 463 9.07 -5.19 19.07
C LYS A 463 9.71 -3.88 18.57
N GLU A 464 10.93 -3.95 18.06
CA GLU A 464 11.77 -2.83 17.61
C GLU A 464 12.07 -2.83 16.11
N THR A 465 11.54 -3.78 15.35
CA THR A 465 11.76 -3.93 13.91
C THR A 465 10.44 -4.09 13.20
N VAL A 466 10.25 -3.33 12.12
CA VAL A 466 9.20 -3.61 11.14
C VAL A 466 9.84 -3.94 9.79
N SER A 467 9.22 -4.83 9.04
CA SER A 467 9.67 -5.21 7.70
C SER A 467 8.50 -5.30 6.74
N LEU A 468 8.77 -5.20 5.44
CA LEU A 468 7.77 -5.36 4.40
C LEU A 468 8.41 -5.97 3.16
N GLY A 469 7.69 -6.88 2.51
CA GLY A 469 8.12 -7.44 1.24
C GLY A 469 9.18 -8.52 1.38
N ASP A 470 9.29 -9.20 2.53
CA ASP A 470 10.12 -10.40 2.65
C ASP A 470 9.68 -11.39 1.56
N PRO A 471 10.55 -11.76 0.61
CA PRO A 471 10.17 -12.63 -0.50
C PRO A 471 9.71 -14.02 -0.03
N ARG A 472 10.00 -14.44 1.21
CA ARG A 472 9.53 -15.71 1.79
C ARG A 472 8.08 -15.66 2.28
N TYR A 473 7.44 -14.49 2.28
CA TYR A 473 6.03 -14.37 2.62
C TYR A 473 5.14 -15.21 1.69
N THR A 474 4.10 -15.84 2.27
CA THR A 474 3.30 -16.89 1.61
C THR A 474 2.73 -16.48 0.25
N ARG A 475 2.29 -15.21 0.09
CA ARG A 475 1.77 -14.71 -1.19
C ARG A 475 2.82 -14.69 -2.29
N PHE A 476 4.04 -14.27 -1.98
CA PHE A 476 5.13 -14.20 -2.95
C PHE A 476 5.68 -15.59 -3.27
N VAL A 477 5.75 -16.48 -2.27
CA VAL A 477 6.06 -17.91 -2.49
C VAL A 477 5.06 -18.52 -3.47
N ALA A 478 3.76 -18.31 -3.25
CA ALA A 478 2.71 -18.80 -4.14
C ALA A 478 2.83 -18.19 -5.56
N ALA A 479 3.17 -16.90 -5.67
CA ALA A 479 3.40 -16.25 -6.96
C ALA A 479 4.54 -16.92 -7.75
N ARG A 480 5.70 -17.10 -7.09
CA ARG A 480 6.88 -17.74 -7.72
C ARG A 480 6.61 -19.20 -8.06
N TYR A 481 5.97 -19.94 -7.17
CA TYR A 481 5.61 -21.34 -7.42
C TYR A 481 4.69 -21.47 -8.64
N ARG A 482 3.67 -20.62 -8.73
CA ARG A 482 2.74 -20.62 -9.88
C ARG A 482 3.45 -20.30 -11.19
N TYR A 483 4.35 -19.33 -11.18
CA TYR A 483 5.12 -18.95 -12.36
C TYR A 483 6.10 -20.05 -12.79
N MET A 484 6.86 -20.61 -11.84
CA MET A 484 7.98 -21.52 -12.14
C MET A 484 7.57 -22.99 -12.25
N VAL A 485 6.54 -23.42 -11.53
CA VAL A 485 6.12 -24.83 -11.42
C VAL A 485 4.81 -25.06 -12.14
N ASP A 486 3.76 -24.32 -11.80
CA ASP A 486 2.45 -24.49 -12.46
C ASP A 486 2.42 -23.95 -13.90
N SER A 487 3.48 -23.24 -14.31
CA SER A 487 3.53 -22.51 -15.59
C SER A 487 2.33 -21.59 -15.79
N TYR A 488 1.82 -21.02 -14.69
CA TYR A 488 0.70 -20.10 -14.68
C TYR A 488 1.21 -18.66 -14.71
N TYR A 489 0.86 -17.95 -15.78
CA TYR A 489 1.06 -16.52 -15.90
C TYR A 489 0.11 -15.96 -16.96
N VAL A 490 -0.70 -14.97 -16.59
CA VAL A 490 -1.45 -14.16 -17.55
C VAL A 490 -0.53 -13.02 -18.01
N PRO A 491 -0.25 -12.85 -19.31
CA PRO A 491 0.58 -11.75 -19.80
C PRO A 491 0.12 -10.39 -19.26
N LEU A 492 1.05 -9.51 -18.87
CA LEU A 492 0.70 -8.28 -18.16
C LEU A 492 -0.25 -7.39 -18.97
N ALA A 493 -0.12 -7.33 -20.29
CA ALA A 493 -1.04 -6.57 -21.15
C ALA A 493 -2.50 -7.06 -21.05
N GLU A 494 -2.72 -8.37 -20.88
CA GLU A 494 -4.05 -8.96 -20.72
C GLU A 494 -4.54 -8.77 -19.28
N PHE A 495 -3.67 -8.99 -18.30
CA PHE A 495 -3.98 -8.87 -16.88
C PHE A 495 -4.31 -7.42 -16.48
N ASP A 496 -3.58 -6.45 -17.04
CA ASP A 496 -3.79 -5.02 -16.85
C ASP A 496 -5.11 -4.54 -17.48
N ALA A 497 -5.58 -5.20 -18.54
CA ALA A 497 -6.85 -4.90 -19.18
C ALA A 497 -8.07 -5.49 -18.44
N MET A 498 -7.89 -6.40 -17.47
CA MET A 498 -9.00 -7.05 -16.77
C MET A 498 -9.79 -6.04 -15.93
N SER A 499 -11.10 -6.02 -16.14
CA SER A 499 -12.04 -5.32 -15.29
C SER A 499 -12.18 -6.01 -13.91
N MET A 500 -12.74 -5.29 -12.95
CA MET A 500 -13.05 -5.85 -11.63
C MET A 500 -13.96 -7.08 -11.74
N LEU A 501 -14.98 -7.03 -12.61
CA LEU A 501 -15.91 -8.13 -12.78
C LEU A 501 -15.21 -9.37 -13.35
N GLU A 502 -14.38 -9.20 -14.38
CA GLU A 502 -13.63 -10.31 -14.99
C GLU A 502 -12.66 -10.94 -13.98
N PHE A 503 -11.97 -10.11 -13.20
CA PHE A 503 -11.05 -10.59 -12.16
C PHE A 503 -11.80 -11.38 -11.07
N GLN A 504 -12.88 -10.83 -10.52
CA GLN A 504 -13.65 -11.42 -9.41
C GLN A 504 -14.49 -12.64 -9.82
N THR A 505 -14.84 -12.79 -11.10
CA THR A 505 -15.61 -13.96 -11.59
C THR A 505 -14.74 -15.03 -12.25
N SER A 506 -13.43 -14.79 -12.34
CA SER A 506 -12.48 -15.77 -12.85
C SER A 506 -12.49 -17.06 -12.03
N ARG A 507 -12.43 -18.20 -12.71
CA ARG A 507 -12.23 -19.52 -12.07
C ARG A 507 -10.84 -19.63 -11.43
N ASP A 508 -9.90 -18.85 -11.92
CA ASP A 508 -8.52 -18.78 -11.46
C ASP A 508 -8.28 -17.60 -10.49
N ILE A 509 -9.34 -17.08 -9.84
CA ILE A 509 -9.24 -15.92 -8.93
C ILE A 509 -8.09 -16.06 -7.91
N ALA A 510 -7.95 -17.22 -7.26
CA ALA A 510 -6.87 -17.45 -6.31
C ALA A 510 -5.49 -17.31 -6.98
N ARG A 511 -5.35 -17.81 -8.22
CA ARG A 511 -4.14 -17.69 -9.06
C ARG A 511 -3.82 -16.24 -9.42
N ASN A 512 -4.85 -15.50 -9.84
CA ASN A 512 -4.77 -14.07 -10.13
C ASN A 512 -4.29 -13.26 -8.93
N TYR A 513 -4.79 -13.54 -7.72
CA TYR A 513 -4.35 -12.86 -6.51
C TYR A 513 -2.84 -13.01 -6.23
N SER A 514 -2.27 -14.22 -6.36
CA SER A 514 -0.81 -14.32 -6.18
C SER A 514 -0.02 -13.76 -7.34
N GLN A 515 -0.53 -13.81 -8.58
CA GLN A 515 0.12 -13.09 -9.68
C GLN A 515 0.15 -11.57 -9.40
N ALA A 516 -0.96 -10.99 -8.96
CA ALA A 516 -1.05 -9.58 -8.57
C ALA A 516 -0.06 -9.24 -7.45
N SER A 517 -0.01 -10.07 -6.39
CA SER A 517 0.96 -9.91 -5.30
C SER A 517 2.42 -10.00 -5.76
N GLY A 518 2.73 -10.96 -6.63
CA GLY A 518 4.08 -11.12 -7.20
C GLY A 518 4.48 -9.95 -8.09
N LEU A 519 3.56 -9.43 -8.91
CA LEU A 519 3.79 -8.24 -9.72
C LEU A 519 4.01 -7.00 -8.84
N SER A 520 3.20 -6.79 -7.81
CA SER A 520 3.40 -5.69 -6.86
C SER A 520 4.77 -5.77 -6.19
N HIS A 521 5.19 -6.97 -5.76
CA HIS A 521 6.54 -7.18 -5.22
C HIS A 521 7.63 -6.82 -6.24
N PHE A 522 7.52 -7.29 -7.48
CA PHE A 522 8.43 -6.93 -8.58
C PHE A 522 8.52 -5.41 -8.81
N PHE A 523 7.39 -4.72 -8.95
CA PHE A 523 7.40 -3.28 -9.19
C PHE A 523 7.97 -2.47 -8.02
N MET A 524 7.83 -2.97 -6.77
CA MET A 524 8.37 -2.33 -5.57
C MET A 524 9.88 -2.52 -5.39
N HIS A 525 10.45 -3.64 -5.88
CA HIS A 525 11.80 -4.10 -5.51
C HIS A 525 12.77 -4.32 -6.67
N TYR A 526 12.31 -4.54 -7.90
CA TYR A 526 13.17 -4.82 -9.05
C TYR A 526 14.20 -3.69 -9.29
N ASP A 527 15.47 -4.06 -9.45
CA ASP A 527 16.59 -3.13 -9.72
C ASP A 527 16.65 -1.97 -8.69
N GLY A 528 16.51 -2.35 -7.42
CA GLY A 528 16.44 -1.42 -6.29
C GLY A 528 15.17 -0.57 -6.30
N GLY A 529 14.03 -1.11 -6.76
CA GLY A 529 12.75 -0.39 -6.84
C GLY A 529 12.66 0.60 -8.01
N ARG A 530 13.30 0.29 -9.14
CA ARG A 530 13.31 1.11 -10.37
C ARG A 530 11.92 1.54 -10.83
N TYR A 531 10.91 0.70 -10.63
CA TYR A 531 9.53 0.96 -11.06
C TYR A 531 8.59 1.36 -9.93
N ARG A 532 9.12 1.58 -8.71
CA ARG A 532 8.30 1.90 -7.53
C ARG A 532 7.48 3.16 -7.75
N ASP A 533 8.11 4.25 -8.20
CA ASP A 533 7.41 5.52 -8.45
C ASP A 533 6.35 5.40 -9.56
N ALA A 534 6.59 4.55 -10.58
CA ALA A 534 5.60 4.29 -11.63
C ALA A 534 4.39 3.52 -11.10
N LEU A 535 4.58 2.54 -10.22
CA LEU A 535 3.50 1.82 -9.54
C LEU A 535 2.69 2.77 -8.64
N ILE A 536 3.38 3.61 -7.88
CA ILE A 536 2.74 4.59 -6.98
C ILE A 536 1.94 5.63 -7.77
N GLU A 537 2.48 6.14 -8.88
CA GLU A 537 1.75 7.04 -9.78
C GLU A 537 0.54 6.34 -10.40
N HIS A 538 0.65 5.06 -10.79
CA HIS A 538 -0.48 4.30 -11.31
C HIS A 538 -1.61 4.19 -10.26
N LEU A 539 -1.27 3.86 -9.00
CA LEU A 539 -2.21 3.88 -7.88
C LEU A 539 -2.80 5.28 -7.69
N ALA A 540 -1.99 6.33 -7.69
CA ALA A 540 -2.45 7.71 -7.55
C ALA A 540 -3.46 8.10 -8.63
N GLN A 541 -3.28 7.66 -9.88
CA GLN A 541 -4.24 7.92 -10.96
C GLN A 541 -5.60 7.22 -10.76
N HIS A 542 -5.64 6.10 -10.04
CA HIS A 542 -6.88 5.43 -9.66
C HIS A 542 -7.57 6.09 -8.46
N TYR A 543 -6.81 6.50 -7.45
CA TYR A 543 -7.37 6.98 -6.19
C TYR A 543 -7.49 8.49 -6.09
N GLN A 544 -6.78 9.31 -6.88
CA GLN A 544 -6.88 10.76 -6.76
C GLN A 544 -7.90 11.33 -7.75
N VAL A 545 -8.83 12.15 -7.25
CA VAL A 545 -9.76 12.91 -8.08
C VAL A 545 -9.10 14.22 -8.50
N GLN A 546 -8.64 14.31 -9.74
CA GLN A 546 -7.99 15.52 -10.27
C GLN A 546 -9.00 16.66 -10.54
N PRO A 547 -8.64 17.93 -10.27
CA PRO A 547 -9.43 19.08 -10.70
C PRO A 547 -9.40 19.20 -12.24
N GLY A 548 -10.56 19.15 -12.91
CA GLY A 548 -10.66 19.40 -14.36
C GLY A 548 -11.18 18.23 -15.22
N GLY A 549 -11.52 17.09 -14.63
CA GLY A 549 -12.22 15.99 -15.32
C GLY A 549 -11.44 14.68 -15.40
N LEU A 550 -11.99 13.71 -16.13
CA LEU A 550 -11.46 12.36 -16.28
C LEU A 550 -10.11 12.39 -17.02
N ARG A 551 -9.00 12.23 -16.29
CA ARG A 551 -7.70 11.89 -16.88
C ARG A 551 -7.75 10.43 -17.31
N ARG A 552 -7.28 10.13 -18.53
CA ARG A 552 -7.01 8.75 -18.93
C ARG A 552 -5.97 8.17 -17.98
N ILE A 553 -6.29 7.06 -17.34
CA ILE A 553 -5.34 6.28 -16.55
C ILE A 553 -4.32 5.69 -17.51
N GLN A 554 -3.05 5.96 -17.24
CA GLN A 554 -1.93 5.48 -18.03
C GLN A 554 -1.58 4.06 -17.61
N SER A 555 -1.33 3.17 -18.56
CA SER A 555 -0.86 1.82 -18.27
C SER A 555 0.59 1.81 -17.76
N LEU A 556 1.01 0.71 -17.13
CA LEU A 556 2.36 0.64 -16.55
C LEU A 556 3.47 0.73 -17.60
N ASP A 557 3.25 0.30 -18.83
CA ASP A 557 4.21 0.50 -19.92
C ASP A 557 4.38 1.99 -20.30
N GLU A 558 3.29 2.76 -20.24
CA GLU A 558 3.33 4.21 -20.43
C GLU A 558 4.03 4.93 -19.28
N LEU A 559 3.86 4.45 -18.04
CA LEU A 559 4.47 5.08 -16.85
C LEU A 559 5.94 4.70 -16.65
N THR A 560 6.29 3.44 -16.93
CA THR A 560 7.68 2.96 -16.83
C THR A 560 8.51 3.29 -18.06
N GLY A 561 7.88 3.53 -19.22
CA GLY A 561 8.54 3.66 -20.52
C GLY A 561 9.06 2.34 -21.08
N VAL A 562 8.65 1.21 -20.49
CA VAL A 562 9.08 -0.15 -20.84
C VAL A 562 7.89 -0.91 -21.37
N SER A 563 8.01 -1.54 -22.55
CA SER A 563 6.89 -2.28 -23.14
C SER A 563 6.42 -3.42 -22.22
N MET A 564 5.12 -3.72 -22.22
CA MET A 564 4.55 -4.81 -21.42
C MET A 564 5.29 -6.15 -21.59
N ALA A 565 5.68 -6.52 -22.81
CA ALA A 565 6.44 -7.76 -23.05
C ALA A 565 7.84 -7.77 -22.41
N GLU A 566 8.46 -6.60 -22.30
CA GLU A 566 9.75 -6.47 -21.60
C GLU A 566 9.55 -6.49 -20.08
N LEU A 567 8.45 -5.92 -19.57
CA LEU A 567 8.07 -6.06 -18.16
C LEU A 567 7.78 -7.53 -17.80
N ASP A 568 7.07 -8.28 -18.66
CA ASP A 568 6.84 -9.73 -18.50
C ASP A 568 8.17 -10.49 -18.42
N ARG A 569 9.11 -10.16 -19.33
CA ARG A 569 10.45 -10.76 -19.37
C ARG A 569 11.22 -10.49 -18.07
N GLN A 570 11.25 -9.23 -17.64
CA GLN A 570 11.93 -8.79 -16.41
C GLN A 570 11.30 -9.39 -15.15
N TYR A 571 9.97 -9.51 -15.09
CA TYR A 571 9.29 -10.21 -14.01
C TYR A 571 9.73 -11.67 -13.90
N GLY A 572 9.86 -12.35 -15.05
CA GLY A 572 10.36 -13.73 -15.09
C GLY A 572 11.81 -13.87 -14.65
N GLU A 573 12.68 -12.91 -14.98
CA GLU A 573 14.06 -12.85 -14.51
C GLU A 573 14.11 -12.63 -12.99
N TYR A 574 13.44 -11.59 -12.52
CA TYR A 574 13.33 -11.24 -11.11
C TYR A 574 12.86 -12.43 -10.27
N THR A 575 11.82 -13.13 -10.74
CA THR A 575 11.26 -14.31 -10.06
C THR A 575 12.31 -15.40 -9.86
N ARG A 576 13.14 -15.66 -10.87
CA ARG A 576 14.23 -16.66 -10.81
C ARG A 576 15.38 -16.18 -9.93
N GLU A 577 15.77 -14.91 -10.02
CA GLU A 577 16.83 -14.30 -9.21
C GLU A 577 16.49 -14.36 -7.72
N VAL A 578 15.29 -13.94 -7.34
CA VAL A 578 14.81 -14.02 -5.95
C VAL A 578 14.82 -15.47 -5.46
N GLN A 579 14.36 -16.41 -6.28
CA GLN A 579 14.35 -17.83 -5.91
C GLN A 579 15.76 -18.41 -5.73
N ALA A 580 16.72 -17.97 -6.55
CA ALA A 580 18.12 -18.35 -6.43
C ALA A 580 18.78 -17.74 -5.19
N ALA A 581 18.50 -16.47 -4.89
CA ALA A 581 19.01 -15.78 -3.71
C ALA A 581 18.56 -16.46 -2.40
N ILE A 582 17.26 -16.78 -2.29
CA ILE A 582 16.72 -17.51 -1.14
C ILE A 582 17.40 -18.88 -0.99
N ARG A 583 17.63 -19.59 -2.09
CA ARG A 583 18.29 -20.90 -2.04
C ARG A 583 19.73 -20.77 -1.55
N ALA A 584 20.47 -19.81 -2.06
CA ALA A 584 21.85 -19.56 -1.64
C ALA A 584 21.92 -19.23 -0.14
N GLU A 585 21.02 -18.36 0.35
CA GLU A 585 20.94 -18.01 1.77
C GLU A 585 20.66 -19.24 2.67
N LEU A 586 19.73 -20.11 2.26
CA LEU A 586 19.44 -21.35 2.99
C LEU A 586 20.61 -22.34 2.98
N GLU A 587 21.34 -22.42 1.87
CA GLU A 587 22.54 -23.26 1.76
C GLU A 587 23.67 -22.74 2.66
N ASP A 588 23.85 -21.42 2.75
CA ASP A 588 24.83 -20.79 3.64
C ASP A 588 24.45 -20.98 5.11
N GLN A 589 23.18 -20.79 5.50
CA GLN A 589 22.69 -21.07 6.85
C GLN A 589 22.91 -22.54 7.25
N ALA A 590 22.68 -23.47 6.34
CA ALA A 590 22.92 -24.89 6.57
C ALA A 590 24.42 -25.22 6.74
N ARG A 591 25.32 -24.50 6.05
CA ARG A 591 26.78 -24.64 6.18
C ARG A 591 27.31 -24.08 7.50
N GLU A 592 26.70 -23.00 8.00
CA GLU A 592 27.09 -22.34 9.25
C GLU A 592 26.62 -23.08 10.52
N GLY A 593 25.87 -24.19 10.38
CA GLY A 593 25.37 -24.96 11.51
C GLY A 593 24.28 -24.23 12.32
N ALA A 594 23.70 -23.16 11.76
CA ALA A 594 22.56 -22.48 12.33
C ALA A 594 21.33 -23.38 12.19
N ALA A 595 20.67 -23.69 13.31
CA ALA A 595 19.40 -24.40 13.28
C ALA A 595 18.40 -23.62 12.40
N PRO A 596 17.65 -24.28 11.51
CA PRO A 596 16.71 -23.59 10.64
C PRO A 596 15.68 -22.85 11.49
N VAL A 597 15.60 -21.53 11.31
CA VAL A 597 14.45 -20.74 11.75
C VAL A 597 13.26 -21.22 10.93
N GLN A 598 12.32 -21.92 11.57
CA GLN A 598 11.13 -22.41 10.88
C GLN A 598 10.23 -21.23 10.48
N PRO A 599 9.58 -21.31 9.30
CA PRO A 599 8.74 -20.24 8.76
C PRO A 599 7.46 -19.99 9.56
#